data_AF-A0A1H3MJ65-F1
#
_entry.id   AF-A0A1H3MJ65-F1
#
_cell.length_a   1.000
_cell.length_b   1.000
_cell.length_c   1.000
_cell.angle_alpha   90.00
_cell.angle_beta   90.00
_cell.angle_gamma   90.00
#
_symmetry.space_group_name_H-M   'P 1'
#
loop_
_entity.id
_entity.type
_entity.pdbx_description
1 polymer ?
#
loop_
_entity_poly.entity_id
_entity_poly.type
_entity_poly.pdbx_seq_one_letter_code
_entity_poly.pdbx_strand_id
1 'polypeptide(L)'
;MKTFDTGLKSNWRAFKEFVENKQKDYLTKYYFVFEECDCGDTSYVFVQHNELDDWLEKMFWTWGRYDTDDLRNSMGNVKVWKLISEADFKKWNPIYKGARKTSIVINDEVYYRKLMKINVEPSVIVSTDIY
;
A
#
# COMPACT_ATOMS: atom_id res chain seq x y z
N MET A 1 8.12 7.76 5.85
CA MET A 1 8.19 6.34 5.47
C MET A 1 9.01 5.56 6.49
N LYS A 2 8.55 4.38 6.95
CA LYS A 2 9.34 3.44 7.77
C LYS A 2 9.46 2.11 7.00
N THR A 3 10.66 1.58 6.96
CA THR A 3 11.02 0.36 6.21
C THR A 3 11.19 -0.81 7.17
N PHE A 4 10.74 -1.98 6.77
CA PHE A 4 11.02 -3.24 7.48
C PHE A 4 11.61 -4.24 6.50
N ASP A 5 12.86 -4.63 6.75
CA ASP A 5 13.64 -5.53 5.91
C ASP A 5 13.39 -6.98 6.35
N THR A 6 12.25 -7.56 5.96
CA THR A 6 11.89 -9.00 6.08
C THR A 6 10.44 -9.30 5.63
N GLY A 7 10.14 -10.56 5.37
CA GLY A 7 8.82 -11.00 4.89
C GLY A 7 7.63 -10.59 5.75
N LEU A 8 6.42 -10.58 5.16
CA LEU A 8 5.17 -10.15 5.83
C LEU A 8 4.94 -10.82 7.19
N LYS A 9 5.19 -12.14 7.28
CA LYS A 9 5.00 -12.91 8.53
C LYS A 9 5.97 -12.46 9.62
N SER A 10 7.21 -12.18 9.25
CA SER A 10 8.25 -11.76 10.19
C SER A 10 8.03 -10.33 10.68
N ASN A 11 7.56 -9.45 9.79
CA ASN A 11 7.35 -8.04 10.09
C ASN A 11 5.97 -7.69 10.62
N TRP A 12 5.02 -8.63 10.64
CA TRP A 12 3.66 -8.38 11.11
C TRP A 12 3.61 -7.82 12.54
N ARG A 13 4.43 -8.34 13.44
CA ARG A 13 4.49 -7.86 14.83
C ARG A 13 5.02 -6.43 14.92
N ALA A 14 6.11 -6.13 14.24
CA ALA A 14 6.71 -4.80 14.22
C ALA A 14 5.79 -3.77 13.54
N PHE A 15 5.09 -4.20 12.48
CA PHE A 15 4.04 -3.42 11.82
C PHE A 15 2.88 -3.11 12.77
N LYS A 16 2.36 -4.15 13.46
CA LYS A 16 1.29 -4.00 14.43
C LYS A 16 1.69 -3.00 15.53
N GLU A 17 2.82 -3.20 16.18
CA GLU A 17 3.33 -2.30 17.21
C GLU A 17 3.51 -0.86 16.70
N PHE A 18 3.98 -0.67 15.45
CA PHE A 18 4.12 0.66 14.86
C PHE A 18 2.77 1.36 14.66
N VAL A 19 1.78 0.65 14.10
CA VAL A 19 0.46 1.21 13.80
C VAL A 19 -0.32 1.49 15.08
N GLU A 20 -0.25 0.60 16.07
CA GLU A 20 -0.97 0.77 17.35
C GLU A 20 -0.38 1.89 18.21
N ASN A 21 0.94 2.15 18.12
CA ASN A 21 1.58 3.26 18.83
C ASN A 21 1.32 4.64 18.20
N LYS A 22 0.82 4.70 16.97
CA LYS A 22 0.43 5.97 16.34
C LYS A 22 -0.98 6.35 16.78
N GLN A 23 -1.09 7.46 17.54
CA GLN A 23 -2.40 8.00 17.91
C GLN A 23 -3.23 8.36 16.68
N LYS A 24 -4.56 8.14 16.76
CA LYS A 24 -5.52 8.56 15.72
C LYS A 24 -5.35 10.05 15.41
N ASP A 25 -4.89 10.35 14.21
CA ASP A 25 -5.40 11.49 13.47
C ASP A 25 -6.49 10.95 12.53
N TYR A 26 -7.67 11.57 12.53
CA TYR A 26 -8.83 11.13 11.76
C TYR A 26 -8.55 11.08 10.25
N LEU A 27 -7.53 11.82 9.80
CA LEU A 27 -7.09 11.86 8.41
C LEU A 27 -6.04 10.81 8.05
N THR A 28 -5.48 10.10 9.03
CA THR A 28 -4.41 9.13 8.79
C THR A 28 -4.94 7.89 8.07
N LYS A 29 -4.38 7.58 6.90
CA LYS A 29 -4.68 6.36 6.14
C LYS A 29 -3.46 5.46 6.16
N TYR A 30 -3.59 4.32 6.83
CA TYR A 30 -2.50 3.34 6.89
C TYR A 30 -2.50 2.45 5.65
N TYR A 31 -1.38 2.49 4.94
CA TYR A 31 -1.08 1.56 3.84
C TYR A 31 0.15 0.74 4.20
N PHE A 32 0.05 -0.55 3.94
CA PHE A 32 1.13 -1.52 4.08
C PHE A 32 1.43 -2.09 2.71
N VAL A 33 2.63 -1.85 2.20
CA VAL A 33 3.08 -2.35 0.90
C VAL A 33 4.05 -3.48 1.12
N PHE A 34 3.89 -4.57 0.37
CA PHE A 34 4.89 -5.62 0.28
C PHE A 34 5.14 -5.98 -1.18
N GLU A 35 6.41 -6.19 -1.50
CA GLU A 35 6.83 -6.72 -2.79
C GLU A 35 7.13 -8.21 -2.62
N GLU A 36 6.44 -9.06 -3.38
CA GLU A 36 6.77 -10.49 -3.46
C GLU A 36 8.07 -10.64 -4.28
N CYS A 37 9.20 -10.94 -3.62
CA CYS A 37 10.50 -11.23 -4.24
C CYS A 37 11.09 -12.53 -3.66
N ASP A 38 11.72 -13.34 -4.52
CA ASP A 38 12.47 -14.53 -4.12
C ASP A 38 13.65 -14.21 -3.16
N CYS A 39 14.10 -12.96 -3.16
CA CYS A 39 15.16 -12.42 -2.34
C CYS A 39 14.74 -12.07 -0.89
N GLY A 40 13.45 -12.23 -0.56
CA GLY A 40 12.82 -11.86 0.70
C GLY A 40 11.89 -10.67 0.51
N ASP A 41 10.65 -10.76 1.05
CA ASP A 41 9.70 -9.66 0.89
C ASP A 41 10.22 -8.43 1.66
N THR A 42 10.27 -7.29 0.99
CA THR A 42 10.48 -6.00 1.66
C THR A 42 9.13 -5.38 1.92
N SER A 43 8.95 -4.77 3.11
CA SER A 43 7.69 -4.13 3.45
C SER A 43 7.84 -2.68 3.89
N TYR A 44 6.86 -1.88 3.48
CA TYR A 44 6.84 -0.43 3.65
C TYR A 44 5.52 0.01 4.26
N VAL A 45 5.57 1.02 5.13
CA VAL A 45 4.37 1.61 5.73
C VAL A 45 4.25 3.09 5.38
N PHE A 46 3.06 3.45 4.92
CA PHE A 46 2.66 4.82 4.59
C PHE A 46 1.45 5.22 5.43
N VAL A 47 1.41 6.48 5.83
CA VAL A 47 0.32 7.03 6.68
C VAL A 47 -0.53 8.05 5.93
N GLN A 48 -0.16 8.36 4.70
CA GLN A 48 -0.89 9.22 3.78
C GLN A 48 -0.92 8.58 2.38
N HIS A 49 -1.91 8.98 1.58
CA HIS A 49 -2.10 8.43 0.24
C HIS A 49 -1.10 8.97 -0.78
N ASN A 50 -0.81 10.27 -0.72
CA ASN A 50 0.22 10.92 -1.56
C ASN A 50 1.60 10.31 -1.34
N GLU A 51 2.00 10.03 -0.09
CA GLU A 51 3.29 9.38 0.19
C GLU A 51 3.40 8.00 -0.48
N LEU A 52 2.29 7.27 -0.56
CA LEU A 52 2.21 5.98 -1.26
C LEU A 52 2.31 6.19 -2.77
N ASP A 53 1.57 7.14 -3.33
CA ASP A 53 1.54 7.39 -4.77
C ASP A 53 2.92 7.85 -5.29
N ASP A 54 3.55 8.81 -4.60
CA ASP A 54 4.90 9.29 -4.91
C ASP A 54 5.93 8.16 -4.87
N TRP A 55 5.79 7.25 -3.89
CA TRP A 55 6.67 6.09 -3.76
C TRP A 55 6.43 5.08 -4.89
N LEU A 56 5.18 4.76 -5.22
CA LEU A 56 4.84 3.84 -6.29
C LEU A 56 5.39 4.35 -7.63
N GLU A 57 5.23 5.64 -7.92
CA GLU A 57 5.78 6.27 -9.13
C GLU A 57 7.31 6.16 -9.15
N LYS A 58 7.98 6.55 -8.05
CA LYS A 58 9.43 6.45 -7.97
C LYS A 58 9.94 5.04 -8.20
N MET A 59 9.31 4.04 -7.59
CA MET A 59 9.72 2.64 -7.73
C MET A 59 9.41 2.09 -9.12
N PHE A 60 8.29 2.50 -9.73
CA PHE A 60 7.95 2.16 -11.11
C PHE A 60 9.09 2.52 -12.09
N TRP A 61 9.61 3.76 -11.99
CA TRP A 61 10.74 4.21 -12.81
C TRP A 61 12.05 3.52 -12.44
N THR A 62 12.34 3.42 -11.14
CA THR A 62 13.60 2.85 -10.62
C THR A 62 13.77 1.37 -11.02
N TRP A 63 12.67 0.61 -11.02
CA TRP A 63 12.66 -0.80 -11.39
C TRP A 63 12.48 -1.05 -12.89
N GLY A 64 12.42 -0.01 -13.73
CA GLY A 64 12.27 -0.18 -15.18
C GLY A 64 10.93 -0.79 -15.60
N ARG A 65 9.86 -0.62 -14.80
CA ARG A 65 8.55 -1.24 -15.05
C ARG A 65 7.83 -0.71 -16.29
N TYR A 66 8.33 0.38 -16.87
CA TYR A 66 7.84 0.95 -18.13
C TYR A 66 8.18 0.10 -19.36
N ASP A 67 9.21 -0.75 -19.28
CA ASP A 67 9.69 -1.55 -20.42
C ASP A 67 9.08 -2.96 -20.46
N THR A 68 7.91 -3.14 -19.83
CA THR A 68 7.21 -4.44 -19.79
C THR A 68 6.15 -4.51 -20.89
N ASP A 69 5.97 -5.70 -21.47
CA ASP A 69 4.94 -5.96 -22.49
C ASP A 69 3.51 -5.66 -22.00
N ASP A 70 3.24 -5.81 -20.70
CA ASP A 70 1.95 -5.50 -20.07
C ASP A 70 2.10 -4.43 -18.99
N LEU A 71 2.11 -3.17 -19.44
CA LEU A 71 2.22 -2.00 -18.57
C LEU A 71 1.20 -1.98 -17.42
N ARG A 72 -0.03 -2.45 -17.66
CA ARG A 72 -1.11 -2.44 -16.65
C ARG A 72 -0.85 -3.39 -15.50
N ASN A 73 -0.12 -4.49 -15.78
CA ASN A 73 0.25 -5.49 -14.79
C ASN A 73 1.74 -5.43 -14.41
N SER A 74 2.47 -4.41 -14.88
CA SER A 74 3.91 -4.19 -14.62
C SER A 74 4.28 -4.15 -13.13
N MET A 75 3.36 -3.70 -12.27
CA MET A 75 3.49 -3.67 -10.81
C MET A 75 2.70 -4.78 -10.10
N GLY A 76 2.33 -5.86 -10.80
CA GLY A 76 1.48 -6.93 -10.27
C GLY A 76 2.08 -7.67 -9.07
N ASN A 77 3.40 -7.67 -8.90
CA ASN A 77 4.11 -8.26 -7.76
C ASN A 77 4.12 -7.35 -6.52
N VAL A 78 3.73 -6.08 -6.65
CA VAL A 78 3.58 -5.16 -5.54
C VAL A 78 2.15 -5.23 -5.00
N LYS A 79 2.01 -5.55 -3.72
CA LYS A 79 0.72 -5.68 -3.05
C LYS A 79 0.55 -4.58 -2.03
N VAL A 80 -0.57 -3.87 -2.10
CA VAL A 80 -0.89 -2.78 -1.16
C VAL A 80 -2.10 -3.15 -0.34
N TRP A 81 -1.94 -3.21 0.98
CA TRP A 81 -3.04 -3.33 1.92
C TRP A 81 -3.38 -1.98 2.51
N LYS A 82 -4.65 -1.60 2.37
CA LYS A 82 -5.21 -0.47 3.11
C LYS A 82 -5.85 -0.99 4.39
N LEU A 83 -5.51 -0.39 5.53
CA LEU A 83 -6.26 -0.61 6.76
C LEU A 83 -7.52 0.27 6.77
N ILE A 84 -8.62 -0.32 7.23
CA ILE A 84 -9.94 0.27 7.28
C ILE A 84 -10.44 0.12 8.72
N SER A 85 -10.89 1.21 9.34
CA SER A 85 -11.46 1.16 10.68
C SER A 85 -12.74 0.31 10.69
N GLU A 86 -13.07 -0.30 11.82
CA GLU A 86 -14.33 -1.05 11.93
C GLU A 86 -15.55 -0.14 11.67
N ALA A 87 -15.52 1.11 12.11
CA ALA A 87 -16.56 2.09 11.86
C ALA A 87 -16.76 2.32 10.36
N ASP A 88 -15.68 2.55 9.60
CA ASP A 88 -15.76 2.74 8.14
C ASP A 88 -16.20 1.45 7.44
N PHE A 89 -15.72 0.30 7.89
CA PHE A 89 -16.12 -0.99 7.34
C PHE A 89 -17.63 -1.23 7.53
N LYS A 90 -18.17 -0.96 8.73
CA LYS A 90 -19.60 -1.09 9.02
C LYS A 90 -20.43 -0.09 8.21
N LYS A 91 -19.99 1.17 8.12
CA LYS A 91 -20.68 2.24 7.39
C LYS A 91 -20.70 2.00 5.87
N TRP A 92 -19.62 1.48 5.32
CA TRP A 92 -19.40 1.36 3.88
C TRP A 92 -19.12 -0.09 3.44
N ASN A 93 -19.77 -1.06 4.09
CA ASN A 93 -19.57 -2.49 3.83
C ASN A 93 -19.63 -2.88 2.33
N PRO A 94 -20.56 -2.35 1.50
CA PRO A 94 -20.63 -2.72 0.09
C PRO A 94 -19.35 -2.44 -0.70
N ILE A 95 -18.69 -1.30 -0.44
CA ILE A 95 -17.44 -0.93 -1.14
C ILE A 95 -16.22 -1.66 -0.59
N TYR A 96 -16.31 -2.18 0.64
CA TYR A 96 -15.24 -2.95 1.29
C TYR A 96 -15.43 -4.45 1.20
N LYS A 97 -16.25 -4.94 0.25
CA LYS A 97 -16.35 -6.36 -0.09
C LYS A 97 -14.96 -6.97 -0.29
N GLY A 98 -14.71 -8.10 0.38
CA GLY A 98 -13.42 -8.79 0.36
C GLY A 98 -12.39 -8.31 1.39
N ALA A 99 -12.69 -7.26 2.17
CA ALA A 99 -11.86 -6.89 3.31
C ALA A 99 -11.87 -8.00 4.38
N ARG A 100 -10.75 -8.21 5.05
CA ARG A 100 -10.57 -9.24 6.09
C ARG A 100 -10.23 -8.57 7.42
N LYS A 101 -10.84 -9.06 8.50
CA LYS A 101 -10.54 -8.60 9.86
C LYS A 101 -9.08 -8.88 10.19
N THR A 102 -8.43 -7.96 10.91
CA THR A 102 -7.05 -8.13 11.39
C THR A 102 -7.01 -8.21 12.91
N SER A 103 -5.82 -8.48 13.46
CA SER A 103 -5.56 -8.42 14.90
C SER A 103 -5.03 -7.06 15.38
N ILE A 104 -5.08 -6.03 14.52
CA ILE A 104 -4.64 -4.67 14.82
C ILE A 104 -5.79 -3.93 15.50
N VAL A 105 -5.49 -3.29 16.62
CA VAL A 105 -6.42 -2.50 17.43
C VAL A 105 -5.81 -1.12 17.69
N ILE A 106 -6.44 -0.07 17.17
CA ILE A 106 -5.99 1.32 17.39
C ILE A 106 -7.09 2.03 18.17
N ASN A 107 -6.77 2.55 19.36
CA ASN A 107 -7.73 3.23 20.24
C ASN A 107 -9.02 2.41 20.45
N ASP A 108 -8.88 1.15 20.88
CA ASP A 108 -9.96 0.18 21.12
C ASP A 108 -10.82 -0.17 19.89
N GLU A 109 -10.45 0.29 18.69
CA GLU A 109 -11.12 -0.02 17.44
C GLU A 109 -10.33 -1.07 16.65
N VAL A 110 -11.01 -2.14 16.23
CA VAL A 110 -10.40 -3.18 15.39
C VAL A 110 -10.31 -2.73 13.94
N TYR A 111 -9.21 -3.03 13.26
CA TYR A 111 -9.03 -2.69 11.87
C TYR A 111 -9.19 -3.91 10.94
N TYR A 112 -9.74 -3.65 9.76
CA TYR A 112 -9.83 -4.56 8.63
C TYR A 112 -8.74 -4.20 7.61
N ARG A 113 -8.34 -5.17 6.79
CA ARG A 113 -7.43 -4.92 5.66
C ARG A 113 -8.14 -5.24 4.35
N LYS A 114 -7.90 -4.44 3.33
CA LYS A 114 -8.32 -4.72 1.95
C LYS A 114 -7.12 -4.60 1.02
N LEU A 115 -6.98 -5.58 0.14
CA LEU A 115 -6.01 -5.51 -0.96
C LEU A 115 -6.49 -4.47 -1.97
N MET A 116 -5.66 -3.47 -2.19
CA MET A 116 -5.84 -2.42 -3.19
C MET A 116 -5.17 -2.87 -4.48
N LYS A 117 -5.85 -2.65 -5.61
CA LYS A 117 -5.26 -2.86 -6.92
C LYS A 117 -4.44 -1.62 -7.28
N ILE A 118 -3.19 -1.80 -7.68
CA ILE A 118 -2.40 -0.76 -8.34
C ILE A 118 -2.85 -0.74 -9.80
N ASN A 119 -3.25 0.42 -10.29
CA ASN A 119 -3.51 0.64 -11.70
C ASN A 119 -2.43 1.58 -12.23
N VAL A 120 -1.57 1.07 -13.09
CA VAL A 120 -0.62 1.90 -13.84
C VAL A 120 -1.34 2.43 -15.06
N GLU A 121 -1.38 3.75 -15.20
CA GLU A 121 -2.00 4.43 -16.34
C GLU A 121 -0.91 5.01 -17.25
N PRO A 122 -1.00 4.80 -18.58
CA PRO A 122 -0.08 5.45 -19.50
C PRO A 122 -0.37 6.95 -19.54
N SER A 123 0.61 7.78 -19.18
CA SER A 123 0.58 9.21 -19.45
C SER A 123 1.22 9.47 -20.81
N VAL A 124 0.46 10.01 -21.75
CA VAL A 124 1.01 10.44 -23.04
C VAL A 124 1.59 11.83 -22.85
N ILE A 125 2.92 11.94 -22.78
CA ILE A 125 3.61 13.23 -22.82
C ILE A 125 4.03 13.46 -24.28
N VAL A 126 3.25 14.25 -25.02
CA VAL A 126 3.65 14.73 -26.34
C VAL A 126 4.51 15.97 -26.15
N SER A 127 5.82 15.83 -26.26
CA SER A 127 6.70 16.98 -26.43
C SER A 127 6.80 17.31 -27.92
N THR A 128 6.44 18.53 -28.29
CA THR A 128 6.61 19.08 -29.64
C THR A 128 7.88 19.93 -29.75
N ASP A 129 8.76 19.90 -28.75
CA ASP A 129 9.95 20.74 -28.76
C ASP A 129 11.00 20.18 -29.71
N ILE A 130 11.06 20.81 -30.89
CA ILE A 130 12.18 20.79 -31.80
C ILE A 130 13.17 21.84 -31.26
N TYR A 131 14.31 21.41 -30.71
CA TYR A 131 15.46 22.28 -30.45
C TYR A 131 16.58 21.98 -31.44
#